data_AF-D8RQ92-F1
#
_entry.id   AF-D8RQ92-F1
#
_cell.length_a   1.000
_cell.length_b   1.000
_cell.length_c   1.000
_cell.angle_alpha   90.00
_cell.angle_beta   90.00
_cell.angle_gamma   90.00
#
_symmetry.space_group_name_H-M   'P 1'
#
loop_
_entity.id
_entity.type
_entity.pdbx_description
1 polymer ?
#
loop_
_entity_poly.entity_id
_entity_poly.type
_entity_poly.pdbx_seq_one_letter_code
_entity_poly.pdbx_strand_id
1 'polypeptide(L)'
;MRKLLPSPHRRTGLLKDQLQLVPRKGDGGREDRYEIAPISDPLSFDKGFFLFIRACQLLTRKMEGVTIVVGVAGPSGAGKTVFTDKVASFLPGIAIICMDNYNDSSLVIDGNYDDPRIVDYEILLDNIKSLRAGNSADIPIYDFKLSRRVGYRRLEHPSTRIVIVEGIYALCEKLRPFLDLRVSITGGVHFDLVKRVLRDINRSGQAPEDIIHQISETVYPMYKVFIEPDLATAHIKVVNKFNPFLGFQSPTYILTSSRHVTEEEIKAAIGSKFTEATEDTYDIYLLPPGEDLETCQSYLRMRNRDGRYSLIFEELVTDEDFIISPRITFDVSVRLLGGLMALGYEMATIMKRSSRVFCDETEKIVVKIDKLEQVQRKYVQIQGKDRSLVADIGKKLGLEGSYIPRSYIEQIQLEKLTAEVVALPEDLKNKLSLQTTTVPESPVSSKTYSRSLSWNTSRFVILFFFRSPKHSIH
;
A
#
# COMPACT_ATOMS: atom_id res chain seq x y z
N MET A 1 48.08 13.93 -11.06
CA MET A 1 47.01 14.84 -10.56
C MET A 1 45.69 14.48 -11.24
N ARG A 2 44.87 13.64 -10.60
CA ARG A 2 43.50 13.33 -11.06
C ARG A 2 42.58 14.46 -10.59
N LYS A 3 41.95 15.18 -11.52
CA LYS A 3 40.88 16.14 -11.19
C LYS A 3 39.67 15.34 -10.68
N LEU A 4 39.37 15.51 -9.39
CA LEU A 4 38.14 15.03 -8.77
C LEU A 4 36.95 15.71 -9.45
N LEU A 5 36.04 14.91 -10.01
CA LEU A 5 34.72 15.36 -10.44
C LEU A 5 33.90 15.75 -9.20
N PRO A 6 33.16 16.87 -9.21
CA PRO A 6 32.35 17.27 -8.06
C PRO A 6 31.16 16.33 -7.88
N SER A 7 30.90 15.94 -6.63
CA SER A 7 29.75 15.14 -6.21
C SER A 7 28.42 15.86 -6.50
N PRO A 8 27.33 15.14 -6.82
CA PRO A 8 26.05 15.76 -7.12
C PRO A 8 25.52 16.39 -5.83
N HIS A 9 25.56 17.72 -5.78
CA HIS A 9 25.09 18.50 -4.66
C HIS A 9 23.59 18.27 -4.45
N ARG A 10 23.24 17.82 -3.24
CA ARG A 10 21.88 17.81 -2.69
C ARG A 10 21.41 19.27 -2.63
N ARG A 11 20.73 19.76 -3.67
CA ARG A 11 20.26 21.14 -3.75
C ARG A 11 19.15 21.36 -2.72
N THR A 12 19.50 22.03 -1.62
CA THR A 12 18.58 22.65 -0.66
C THR A 12 17.92 23.91 -1.26
N GLY A 13 17.18 23.76 -2.37
CA GLY A 13 16.33 24.80 -2.95
C GLY A 13 14.86 24.63 -2.56
N LEU A 14 14.03 25.66 -2.73
CA LEU A 14 12.57 25.51 -2.58
C LEU A 14 12.09 24.47 -3.60
N LEU A 15 11.04 23.70 -3.28
CA LEU A 15 10.47 22.68 -4.19
C LEU A 15 10.26 23.20 -5.62
N LYS A 16 9.81 24.44 -5.77
CA LYS A 16 9.60 25.11 -7.06
C LYS A 16 10.87 25.23 -7.93
N ASP A 17 12.06 25.29 -7.32
CA ASP A 17 13.34 25.47 -8.00
C ASP A 17 13.92 24.14 -8.52
N GLN A 18 13.25 23.02 -8.22
CA GLN A 18 13.63 21.69 -8.69
C GLN A 18 13.18 21.41 -10.14
N LEU A 19 12.21 22.18 -10.66
CA LEU A 19 11.75 22.04 -12.05
C LEU A 19 12.69 22.78 -12.99
N GLN A 20 13.23 22.08 -13.98
CA GLN A 20 14.05 22.65 -15.04
C GLN A 20 13.48 22.25 -16.39
N LEU A 21 13.32 23.24 -17.28
CA LEU A 21 12.92 23.01 -18.67
C LEU A 21 14.15 22.67 -19.49
N VAL A 22 14.05 21.63 -20.31
CA VAL A 22 15.11 21.21 -21.24
C VAL A 22 14.53 21.09 -22.65
N PRO A 23 15.30 21.48 -23.70
CA PRO A 23 14.86 21.32 -25.07
C PRO A 23 14.80 19.83 -25.41
N ARG A 24 13.72 19.42 -26.08
CA ARG A 24 13.48 18.03 -26.45
C ARG A 24 14.29 17.66 -27.70
N LYS A 25 15.22 16.73 -27.58
CA LYS A 25 16.00 16.21 -28.72
C LYS A 25 15.22 15.08 -29.40
N GLY A 26 14.79 15.26 -30.64
CA GLY A 26 14.29 14.15 -31.48
C GLY A 26 13.04 14.40 -32.32
N ASP A 27 12.35 15.54 -32.20
CA ASP A 27 11.10 15.79 -32.94
C ASP A 27 11.37 16.43 -34.31
N GLY A 28 12.18 15.77 -35.16
CA GLY A 28 12.32 16.05 -36.60
C GLY A 28 12.61 17.50 -37.01
N GLY A 29 13.22 18.33 -36.14
CA GLY A 29 13.59 19.71 -36.46
C GLY A 29 12.66 20.82 -35.93
N ARG A 30 11.67 20.54 -35.07
CA ARG A 30 10.98 21.61 -34.32
C ARG A 30 11.79 22.01 -33.09
N GLU A 31 12.58 23.08 -33.20
CA GLU A 31 13.43 23.65 -32.14
C GLU A 31 12.65 24.20 -30.91
N ASP A 32 11.31 24.20 -30.96
CA ASP A 32 10.44 24.86 -29.96
C ASP A 32 9.81 23.92 -28.91
N ARG A 33 10.13 22.62 -28.91
CA ARG A 33 9.56 21.67 -27.92
C ARG A 33 10.45 21.54 -26.68
N TYR A 34 9.83 21.62 -25.51
CA TYR A 34 10.47 21.51 -24.21
C TYR A 34 9.84 20.42 -23.37
N GLU A 35 10.64 19.81 -22.50
CA GLU A 35 10.20 18.88 -21.47
C GLU A 35 10.80 19.25 -20.11
N ILE A 36 10.37 18.56 -19.06
CA ILE A 36 10.89 18.75 -17.71
C ILE A 36 12.04 17.77 -17.46
N ALA A 37 13.16 18.27 -16.95
CA ALA A 37 14.28 17.45 -16.52
C ALA A 37 13.85 16.48 -15.41
N PRO A 38 14.30 15.21 -15.43
CA PRO A 38 13.93 14.23 -14.41
C PRO A 38 14.36 14.65 -13.00
N ILE A 39 13.44 14.53 -12.05
CA ILE A 39 13.70 14.67 -10.61
C ILE A 39 14.11 13.29 -10.09
N SER A 40 15.28 13.21 -9.45
CA SER A 40 15.83 11.95 -8.95
C SER A 40 15.01 11.34 -7.82
N ASP A 41 14.58 12.18 -6.88
CA ASP A 41 14.00 11.74 -5.61
C ASP A 41 12.47 11.59 -5.74
N PRO A 42 11.89 10.48 -5.27
CA PRO A 42 10.45 10.31 -5.23
C PRO A 42 9.78 11.31 -4.28
N LEU A 43 8.62 11.81 -4.68
CA LEU A 43 7.89 12.87 -4.00
C LEU A 43 6.63 12.31 -3.35
N SER A 44 6.29 12.77 -2.15
CA SER A 44 4.97 12.49 -1.55
C SER A 44 3.83 12.98 -2.46
N PHE A 45 2.66 12.36 -2.39
CA PHE A 45 1.47 12.73 -3.17
C PHE A 45 1.23 14.25 -3.32
N ASP A 46 1.22 15.02 -2.23
CA ASP A 46 0.95 16.46 -2.29
C ASP A 46 2.09 17.28 -2.90
N LYS A 47 3.36 16.93 -2.62
CA LYS A 47 4.53 17.57 -3.26
C LYS A 47 4.55 17.27 -4.76
N GLY A 48 4.27 16.03 -5.14
CA GLY A 48 4.14 15.60 -6.52
C GLY A 48 3.02 16.33 -7.25
N PHE A 49 1.86 16.47 -6.62
CA PHE A 49 0.73 17.26 -7.13
C PHE A 49 1.11 18.72 -7.36
N PHE A 50 1.75 19.37 -6.38
CA PHE A 50 2.19 20.76 -6.54
C PHE A 50 3.19 20.93 -7.71
N LEU A 51 4.17 20.03 -7.81
CA LEU A 51 5.16 20.06 -8.88
C LEU A 51 4.57 19.75 -10.25
N PHE A 52 3.59 18.86 -10.32
CA PHE A 52 2.82 18.60 -11.54
C PHE A 52 2.17 19.87 -12.08
N ILE A 53 1.43 20.59 -11.24
CA ILE A 53 0.72 21.82 -11.64
C ILE A 53 1.72 22.88 -12.12
N ARG A 54 2.84 23.03 -11.40
CA ARG A 54 3.90 23.95 -11.79
C ARG A 54 4.58 23.56 -13.10
N ALA A 55 4.85 22.28 -13.31
CA ALA A 55 5.40 21.76 -14.55
C ALA A 55 4.48 22.08 -15.75
N CYS A 56 3.18 21.80 -15.62
CA CYS A 56 2.19 22.17 -16.65
C CYS A 56 2.21 23.67 -16.94
N GLN A 57 2.18 24.52 -15.91
CA GLN A 57 2.25 25.98 -16.08
C GLN A 57 3.53 26.45 -16.79
N LEU A 58 4.69 25.86 -16.46
CA LEU A 58 5.96 26.20 -17.09
C LEU A 58 5.98 25.78 -18.57
N LEU A 59 5.50 24.58 -18.88
CA LEU A 59 5.43 24.06 -20.24
C LEU A 59 4.48 24.90 -21.10
N THR A 60 3.27 25.21 -20.60
CA THR A 60 2.29 26.03 -21.33
C THR A 60 2.79 27.45 -21.57
N ARG A 61 3.53 28.06 -20.62
CA ARG A 61 4.14 29.39 -20.80
C ARG A 61 5.27 29.40 -21.81
N LYS A 62 6.07 28.32 -21.85
CA LYS A 62 7.23 28.22 -22.75
C LYS A 62 6.83 27.87 -24.17
N MET A 63 5.80 27.03 -24.33
CA MET A 63 5.27 26.56 -25.61
C MET A 63 3.90 27.17 -25.87
N GLU A 64 3.87 28.49 -26.05
CA GLU A 64 2.61 29.22 -26.26
C GLU A 64 1.89 28.76 -27.53
N GLY A 65 0.57 28.59 -27.43
CA GLY A 65 -0.24 28.10 -28.56
C GLY A 65 -0.10 26.59 -28.85
N VAL A 66 0.70 25.86 -28.07
CA VAL A 66 0.94 24.42 -28.27
C VAL A 66 0.15 23.60 -27.25
N THR A 67 -0.48 22.51 -27.71
CA THR A 67 -1.06 21.51 -26.80
C THR A 67 0.05 20.69 -26.12
N ILE A 68 0.01 20.68 -24.79
CA ILE A 68 0.89 19.92 -23.90
C ILE A 68 0.22 18.58 -23.61
N VAL A 69 0.92 17.49 -23.90
CA VAL A 69 0.45 16.13 -23.61
C VAL A 69 1.22 15.57 -22.43
N VAL A 70 0.51 15.12 -21.40
CA VAL A 70 1.07 14.62 -20.16
C VAL A 70 0.70 13.16 -19.98
N GLY A 71 1.68 12.28 -19.79
CA GLY A 71 1.45 10.89 -19.44
C GLY A 71 1.47 10.69 -17.93
N VAL A 72 0.44 10.05 -17.39
CA VAL A 72 0.34 9.67 -15.97
C VAL A 72 0.18 8.15 -15.89
N ALA A 73 1.25 7.46 -15.50
CA ALA A 73 1.25 6.00 -15.37
C ALA A 73 1.56 5.54 -13.94
N GLY A 74 1.41 4.24 -13.72
CA GLY A 74 1.49 3.61 -12.42
C GLY A 74 0.71 2.31 -12.43
N PRO A 75 0.99 1.37 -11.52
CA PRO A 75 0.23 0.13 -11.44
C PRO A 75 -1.24 0.40 -11.12
N SER A 76 -2.09 -0.58 -11.41
CA SER A 76 -3.47 -0.59 -10.95
C SER A 76 -3.51 -0.43 -9.41
N GLY A 77 -4.44 0.36 -8.88
CA GLY A 77 -4.49 0.66 -7.44
C GLY A 77 -3.58 1.80 -6.95
N ALA A 78 -2.62 2.28 -7.75
CA ALA A 78 -1.67 3.32 -7.31
C ALA A 78 -2.28 4.71 -7.00
N GLY A 79 -3.53 4.95 -7.41
CA GLY A 79 -4.22 6.23 -7.21
C GLY A 79 -4.02 7.23 -8.35
N LYS A 80 -3.73 6.75 -9.57
CA LYS A 80 -3.63 7.59 -10.78
C LYS A 80 -4.90 8.40 -11.05
N THR A 81 -6.05 7.73 -11.11
CA THR A 81 -7.34 8.37 -11.35
C THR A 81 -7.66 9.42 -10.28
N VAL A 82 -7.40 9.11 -9.00
CA VAL A 82 -7.56 10.07 -7.89
C VAL A 82 -6.65 11.29 -8.07
N PHE A 83 -5.41 11.08 -8.51
CA PHE A 83 -4.48 12.17 -8.80
C PHE A 83 -4.97 13.03 -9.97
N THR A 84 -5.39 12.43 -11.09
CA THR A 84 -5.87 13.18 -12.25
C THR A 84 -7.18 13.91 -11.98
N ASP A 85 -8.09 13.33 -11.18
CA ASP A 85 -9.33 13.98 -10.76
C ASP A 85 -9.06 15.19 -9.86
N LYS A 86 -8.08 15.07 -8.94
CA LYS A 86 -7.61 16.21 -8.11
C LYS A 86 -7.03 17.32 -8.99
N VAL A 87 -6.28 16.96 -10.04
CA VAL A 87 -5.73 17.93 -11.01
C VAL A 87 -6.85 18.60 -11.80
N ALA A 88 -7.84 17.86 -12.31
CA ALA A 88 -8.97 18.41 -13.05
C ALA A 88 -9.81 19.37 -12.20
N SER A 89 -9.97 19.07 -10.91
CA SER A 89 -10.66 19.93 -9.95
C SER A 89 -9.91 21.26 -9.72
N PHE A 90 -8.57 21.24 -9.79
CA PHE A 90 -7.74 22.43 -9.58
C PHE A 90 -7.49 23.24 -10.86
N LEU A 91 -7.41 22.56 -12.00
CA LEU A 91 -7.26 23.14 -13.34
C LEU A 91 -8.50 22.77 -14.17
N PRO A 92 -9.61 23.50 -14.01
CA PRO A 92 -10.79 23.25 -14.83
C PRO A 92 -10.48 23.48 -16.32
N GLY A 93 -11.01 22.62 -17.19
CA GLY A 93 -10.82 22.74 -18.64
C GLY A 93 -9.59 22.01 -19.20
N ILE A 94 -8.94 21.14 -18.41
CA ILE A 94 -8.02 20.11 -18.96
C ILE A 94 -8.82 18.97 -19.60
N ALA A 95 -8.21 18.29 -20.57
CA ALA A 95 -8.77 17.07 -21.15
C ALA A 95 -8.09 15.84 -20.52
N ILE A 96 -8.88 14.83 -20.14
CA ILE A 96 -8.36 13.54 -19.63
C ILE A 96 -8.78 12.43 -20.58
N ILE A 97 -7.79 11.62 -20.98
CA ILE A 97 -7.94 10.39 -21.74
C ILE A 97 -7.58 9.24 -20.82
N CYS A 98 -8.57 8.41 -20.48
CA CYS A 98 -8.33 7.14 -19.77
C CYS A 98 -7.99 6.06 -20.80
N MET A 99 -6.81 5.45 -20.70
CA MET A 99 -6.38 4.39 -21.62
C MET A 99 -7.21 3.13 -21.53
N ASP A 100 -7.82 2.84 -20.38
CA ASP A 100 -8.66 1.65 -20.21
C ASP A 100 -9.85 1.65 -21.21
N ASN A 101 -10.28 2.84 -21.66
CA ASN A 101 -11.31 2.97 -22.69
C ASN A 101 -10.91 2.41 -24.06
N TYR A 102 -9.60 2.30 -24.32
CA TYR A 102 -9.03 1.82 -25.57
C TYR A 102 -8.68 0.33 -25.52
N ASN A 103 -9.11 -0.39 -24.48
CA ASN A 103 -8.93 -1.83 -24.44
C ASN A 103 -9.89 -2.51 -25.44
N ASP A 104 -9.37 -3.52 -26.14
CA ASP A 104 -10.12 -4.46 -26.95
C ASP A 104 -10.14 -5.82 -26.24
N SER A 105 -11.31 -6.17 -25.71
CA SER A 105 -11.50 -7.41 -24.96
C SER A 105 -11.44 -8.66 -25.83
N SER A 106 -11.60 -8.54 -27.16
CA SER A 106 -11.49 -9.69 -28.06
C SER A 106 -10.07 -10.27 -28.12
N LEU A 107 -9.07 -9.47 -27.72
CA LEU A 107 -7.66 -9.83 -27.67
C LEU A 107 -7.22 -10.38 -26.31
N VAL A 108 -8.14 -10.50 -25.35
CA VAL A 108 -7.84 -11.02 -24.01
C VAL A 108 -7.64 -12.52 -24.08
N ILE A 109 -6.43 -12.97 -23.73
CA ILE A 109 -6.05 -14.38 -23.65
C ILE A 109 -5.95 -14.76 -22.18
N ASP A 110 -6.55 -15.90 -21.79
CA ASP A 110 -6.52 -16.44 -20.42
C ASP A 110 -6.94 -15.43 -19.32
N GLY A 111 -7.87 -14.51 -19.65
CA GLY A 111 -8.34 -13.49 -18.70
C GLY A 111 -7.31 -12.38 -18.40
N ASN A 112 -6.26 -12.24 -19.21
CA ASN A 112 -5.24 -11.22 -19.04
C ASN A 112 -5.64 -9.85 -19.58
N TYR A 113 -6.29 -9.06 -18.73
CA TYR A 113 -6.65 -7.66 -19.01
C TYR A 113 -5.51 -6.66 -18.84
N ASP A 114 -4.32 -7.09 -18.43
CA ASP A 114 -3.14 -6.23 -18.36
C ASP A 114 -2.19 -6.49 -19.54
N ASP A 115 -2.57 -7.31 -20.53
CA ASP A 115 -1.71 -7.52 -21.70
C ASP A 115 -1.63 -6.24 -22.55
N PRO A 116 -0.43 -5.70 -22.83
CA PRO A 116 -0.29 -4.47 -23.59
C PRO A 116 -0.87 -4.58 -25.01
N ARG A 117 -1.05 -5.79 -25.56
CA ARG A 117 -1.62 -6.02 -26.89
C ARG A 117 -3.11 -5.73 -26.98
N ILE A 118 -3.82 -5.70 -25.85
CA ILE A 118 -5.26 -5.37 -25.86
C ILE A 118 -5.49 -3.88 -26.07
N VAL A 119 -4.48 -3.03 -25.83
CA VAL A 119 -4.61 -1.58 -26.00
C VAL A 119 -4.54 -1.26 -27.48
N ASP A 120 -5.60 -0.62 -27.97
CA ASP A 120 -5.67 -0.10 -29.33
C ASP A 120 -4.90 1.23 -29.44
N TYR A 121 -3.61 1.08 -29.66
CA TYR A 121 -2.69 2.20 -29.80
C TYR A 121 -2.95 3.03 -31.06
N GLU A 122 -3.57 2.47 -32.09
CA GLU A 122 -3.85 3.19 -33.34
C GLU A 122 -4.86 4.30 -33.08
N ILE A 123 -6.04 3.94 -32.53
CA ILE A 123 -7.07 4.94 -32.19
C ILE A 123 -6.56 5.90 -31.11
N LEU A 124 -5.82 5.40 -30.10
CA LEU A 124 -5.27 6.25 -29.04
C LEU A 124 -4.30 7.31 -29.59
N LEU A 125 -3.37 6.91 -30.45
CA LEU A 125 -2.38 7.82 -31.03
C LEU A 125 -3.03 8.83 -31.96
N ASP A 126 -4.03 8.43 -32.75
CA ASP A 126 -4.73 9.34 -33.64
C ASP A 126 -5.57 10.37 -32.86
N ASN A 127 -6.21 9.97 -31.76
CA ASN A 127 -6.87 10.89 -30.85
C ASN A 127 -5.89 11.88 -30.19
N ILE A 128 -4.71 11.41 -29.75
CA ILE A 128 -3.66 12.28 -29.20
C ILE A 128 -3.15 13.27 -30.26
N LYS A 129 -2.90 12.82 -31.50
CA LYS A 129 -2.47 13.69 -32.60
C LYS A 129 -3.53 14.73 -32.96
N SER A 130 -4.81 14.34 -32.99
CA SER A 130 -5.93 15.26 -33.26
C SER A 130 -5.97 16.39 -32.24
N LEU A 131 -5.92 16.06 -30.94
CA LEU A 131 -5.88 17.05 -29.86
C LEU A 131 -4.59 17.89 -29.88
N ARG A 132 -3.46 17.29 -30.26
CA ARG A 132 -2.19 18.02 -30.43
C ARG A 132 -2.27 19.05 -31.56
N ALA A 133 -3.08 18.79 -32.58
CA ALA A 133 -3.34 19.69 -33.70
C ALA A 133 -4.40 20.78 -33.39
N GLY A 134 -5.01 20.77 -32.20
CA GLY A 134 -6.06 21.73 -31.83
C GLY A 134 -7.47 21.29 -32.18
N ASN A 135 -7.66 20.05 -32.65
CA ASN A 135 -8.95 19.49 -33.01
C ASN A 135 -9.53 18.65 -31.87
N SER A 136 -10.83 18.41 -31.91
CA SER A 136 -11.52 17.49 -30.99
C SER A 136 -11.25 16.02 -31.39
N ALA A 137 -11.50 15.09 -30.48
CA ALA A 137 -11.27 13.65 -30.68
C ALA A 137 -12.46 12.82 -30.22
N ASP A 138 -12.67 11.64 -30.81
CA ASP A 138 -13.74 10.72 -30.42
C ASP A 138 -13.16 9.60 -29.55
N ILE A 139 -13.42 9.70 -28.25
CA ILE A 139 -12.86 8.79 -27.25
C ILE A 139 -13.81 7.60 -27.09
N PRO A 140 -13.35 6.35 -27.20
CA PRO A 140 -14.20 5.19 -26.93
C PRO A 140 -14.70 5.21 -25.48
N ILE A 141 -15.83 4.56 -25.24
CA ILE A 141 -16.39 4.32 -23.91
C ILE A 141 -16.32 2.82 -23.65
N TYR A 142 -15.62 2.41 -22.59
CA TYR A 142 -15.51 1.00 -22.21
C TYR A 142 -16.40 0.68 -21.02
N ASP A 143 -17.21 -0.37 -21.15
CA ASP A 143 -18.02 -0.90 -20.07
C ASP A 143 -17.30 -2.08 -19.42
N PHE A 144 -16.84 -1.88 -18.18
CA PHE A 144 -16.12 -2.90 -17.41
C PHE A 144 -17.00 -4.07 -16.94
N LYS A 145 -18.33 -3.92 -16.90
CA LYS A 145 -19.24 -5.01 -16.56
C LYS A 145 -19.50 -5.90 -17.78
N LEU A 146 -19.61 -5.30 -18.96
CA LEU A 146 -19.78 -6.01 -20.22
C LEU A 146 -18.45 -6.42 -20.87
N SER A 147 -17.32 -5.99 -20.29
CA SER A 147 -15.97 -6.15 -20.83
C SER A 147 -15.89 -5.84 -22.32
N ARG A 148 -16.41 -4.69 -22.76
CA ARG A 148 -16.34 -4.26 -24.18
C ARG A 148 -16.53 -2.75 -24.36
N ARG A 149 -16.15 -2.23 -25.53
CA ARG A 149 -16.50 -0.87 -25.94
C ARG A 149 -17.99 -0.78 -26.29
N VAL A 150 -18.65 0.28 -25.84
CA VAL A 150 -20.10 0.48 -25.99
C VAL A 150 -20.48 1.73 -26.79
N GLY A 151 -19.49 2.53 -27.21
CA GLY A 151 -19.71 3.73 -28.01
C GLY A 151 -18.53 4.68 -27.97
N TYR A 152 -18.76 5.93 -28.38
CA TYR A 152 -17.77 7.00 -28.39
C TYR A 152 -18.35 8.26 -27.76
N ARG A 153 -17.48 9.04 -27.11
CA ARG A 153 -17.77 10.38 -26.59
C ARG A 153 -16.85 11.38 -27.25
N ARG A 154 -17.43 12.47 -27.76
CA ARG A 154 -16.67 13.63 -28.25
C ARG A 154 -15.91 14.29 -27.09
N LEU A 155 -14.60 14.45 -27.26
CA LEU A 155 -13.73 15.20 -26.36
C LEU A 155 -13.24 16.44 -27.12
N GLU A 156 -13.76 17.60 -26.70
CA GLU A 156 -13.35 18.88 -27.26
C GLU A 156 -11.90 19.21 -26.90
N HIS A 157 -11.25 19.99 -27.79
CA HIS A 157 -9.92 20.50 -27.51
C HIS A 157 -9.93 21.35 -26.22
N PRO A 158 -9.05 21.07 -25.24
CA PRO A 158 -9.07 21.77 -23.97
C PRO A 158 -8.60 23.21 -24.12
N SER A 159 -9.34 24.17 -23.55
CA SER A 159 -8.96 25.59 -23.53
C SER A 159 -7.64 25.84 -22.80
N THR A 160 -7.31 24.99 -21.82
CA THR A 160 -6.03 25.00 -21.10
C THR A 160 -4.86 24.50 -21.94
N ARG A 161 -5.13 23.89 -23.10
CA ARG A 161 -4.16 23.21 -23.97
C ARG A 161 -3.41 22.07 -23.28
N ILE A 162 -3.96 21.52 -22.19
CA ILE A 162 -3.36 20.40 -21.47
C ILE A 162 -4.24 19.16 -21.67
N VAL A 163 -3.62 18.10 -22.20
CA VAL A 163 -4.21 16.77 -22.36
C VAL A 163 -3.46 15.81 -21.45
N ILE A 164 -4.17 15.14 -20.55
CA ILE A 164 -3.62 14.09 -19.70
C ILE A 164 -4.03 12.73 -20.28
N VAL A 165 -3.05 11.87 -20.51
CA VAL A 165 -3.24 10.45 -20.84
C VAL A 165 -2.93 9.65 -19.59
N GLU A 166 -3.94 9.02 -19.00
CA GLU A 166 -3.85 8.25 -17.77
C GLU A 166 -4.05 6.77 -18.06
N GLY A 167 -3.18 5.91 -17.51
CA GLY A 167 -3.29 4.48 -17.69
C GLY A 167 -2.05 3.72 -17.22
N ILE A 168 -2.17 2.40 -17.06
CA ILE A 168 -1.03 1.56 -16.65
C ILE A 168 0.14 1.60 -17.65
N TYR A 169 -0.15 1.82 -18.94
CA TYR A 169 0.82 1.93 -20.03
C TYR A 169 1.01 3.36 -20.57
N ALA A 170 0.59 4.39 -19.84
CA ALA A 170 0.65 5.77 -20.34
C ALA A 170 2.09 6.28 -20.59
N LEU A 171 3.10 5.58 -20.07
CA LEU A 171 4.51 5.91 -20.23
C LEU A 171 5.24 4.96 -21.22
N CYS A 172 4.51 4.13 -21.97
CA CYS A 172 5.12 3.16 -22.87
C CYS A 172 5.84 3.78 -24.06
N GLU A 173 6.76 3.03 -24.65
CA GLU A 173 7.58 3.45 -25.79
C GLU A 173 6.77 4.06 -26.94
N LYS A 174 5.58 3.52 -27.23
CA LYS A 174 4.71 4.03 -28.31
C LYS A 174 4.19 5.44 -28.02
N LEU A 175 3.95 5.77 -26.75
CA LEU A 175 3.42 7.08 -26.33
C LEU A 175 4.50 8.09 -26.01
N ARG A 176 5.66 7.67 -25.46
CA ARG A 176 6.76 8.55 -25.03
C ARG A 176 7.11 9.67 -26.04
N PRO A 177 7.20 9.42 -27.36
CA PRO A 177 7.46 10.47 -28.37
C PRO A 177 6.41 11.61 -28.42
N PHE A 178 5.22 11.40 -27.87
CA PHE A 178 4.13 12.38 -27.88
C PHE A 178 3.97 13.12 -26.54
N LEU A 179 4.61 12.64 -25.45
CA LEU A 179 4.45 13.19 -24.11
C LEU A 179 5.48 14.30 -23.84
N ASP A 180 5.02 15.48 -23.43
CA ASP A 180 5.88 16.60 -23.01
C ASP A 180 6.22 16.51 -21.51
N LEU A 181 5.40 15.80 -20.73
CA LEU A 181 5.63 15.51 -19.31
C LEU A 181 5.25 14.07 -19.01
N ARG A 182 6.12 13.36 -18.27
CA ARG A 182 5.91 11.97 -17.84
C ARG A 182 5.90 11.91 -16.33
N VAL A 183 4.84 11.32 -15.77
CA VAL A 183 4.61 11.25 -14.33
C VAL A 183 4.29 9.82 -13.96
N SER A 184 4.99 9.29 -12.97
CA SER A 184 4.66 7.99 -12.38
C SER A 184 4.06 8.17 -11.00
N ILE A 185 3.05 7.36 -10.69
CA ILE A 185 2.41 7.30 -9.38
C ILE A 185 2.49 5.85 -8.90
N THR A 186 3.09 5.62 -7.74
CA THR A 186 3.23 4.30 -7.12
C THR A 186 2.94 4.38 -5.63
N GLY A 187 2.30 3.37 -5.04
CA GLY A 187 2.14 3.25 -3.58
C GLY A 187 3.07 2.22 -2.96
N GLY A 188 3.87 1.53 -3.78
CA GLY A 188 4.61 0.33 -3.42
C GLY A 188 3.86 -0.90 -3.89
N VAL A 189 4.57 -1.90 -4.42
CA VAL A 189 3.97 -3.09 -5.05
C VAL A 189 2.97 -3.77 -4.12
N HIS A 190 3.29 -3.85 -2.82
CA HIS A 190 2.41 -4.41 -1.80
C HIS A 190 1.09 -3.66 -1.65
N PHE A 191 1.12 -2.35 -1.42
CA PHE A 191 -0.10 -1.57 -1.20
C PHE A 191 -0.93 -1.38 -2.47
N ASP A 192 -0.27 -1.23 -3.62
CA ASP A 192 -0.95 -1.10 -4.92
C ASP A 192 -1.71 -2.38 -5.25
N LEU A 193 -1.10 -3.53 -4.94
CA LEU A 193 -1.74 -4.83 -5.03
C LEU A 193 -3.01 -4.91 -4.16
N VAL A 194 -2.90 -4.59 -2.86
CA VAL A 194 -4.05 -4.61 -1.94
C VAL A 194 -5.17 -3.71 -2.46
N LYS A 195 -4.85 -2.48 -2.86
CA LYS A 195 -5.84 -1.52 -3.38
C LYS A 195 -6.56 -2.06 -4.62
N ARG A 196 -5.83 -2.76 -5.51
CA ARG A 196 -6.43 -3.40 -6.68
C ARG A 196 -7.44 -4.47 -6.26
N VAL A 197 -7.05 -5.39 -5.36
CA VAL A 197 -7.94 -6.46 -4.86
C VAL A 197 -9.25 -5.86 -4.35
N LEU A 198 -9.15 -4.86 -3.48
CA LEU A 198 -10.33 -4.24 -2.85
C LEU A 198 -11.21 -3.50 -3.83
N ARG A 199 -10.61 -2.81 -4.78
CA ARG A 199 -11.36 -2.08 -5.81
C ARG A 199 -12.10 -3.05 -6.72
N ASP A 200 -11.46 -4.16 -7.10
CA ASP A 200 -12.02 -5.10 -8.05
C ASP A 200 -13.17 -5.89 -7.39
N ILE A 201 -13.04 -6.32 -6.12
CA ILE A 201 -14.15 -6.90 -5.33
C ILE A 201 -15.39 -5.97 -5.37
N ASN A 202 -15.20 -4.68 -5.11
CA ASN A 202 -16.29 -3.70 -5.08
C ASN A 202 -16.92 -3.43 -6.47
N ARG A 203 -16.17 -3.63 -7.57
CA ARG A 203 -16.61 -3.27 -8.93
C ARG A 203 -17.25 -4.43 -9.67
N SER A 204 -16.67 -5.63 -9.60
CA SER A 204 -17.06 -6.78 -10.41
C SER A 204 -17.95 -7.77 -9.67
N GLY A 205 -18.01 -7.71 -8.33
CA GLY A 205 -18.68 -8.72 -7.52
C GLY A 205 -18.00 -10.09 -7.59
N GLN A 206 -16.78 -10.16 -8.13
CA GLN A 206 -16.00 -11.40 -8.22
C GLN A 206 -15.57 -11.88 -6.84
N ALA A 207 -15.42 -13.21 -6.72
CA ALA A 207 -14.89 -13.83 -5.52
C ALA A 207 -13.43 -13.37 -5.30
N PRO A 208 -13.04 -12.99 -4.07
CA PRO A 208 -11.70 -12.50 -3.79
C PRO A 208 -10.55 -13.45 -4.17
N GLU A 209 -10.82 -14.75 -4.16
CA GLU A 209 -9.88 -15.82 -4.49
C GLU A 209 -9.44 -15.75 -5.96
N ASP A 210 -10.39 -15.49 -6.87
CA ASP A 210 -10.13 -15.36 -8.32
C ASP A 210 -9.26 -14.13 -8.62
N ILE A 211 -9.50 -13.04 -7.88
CA ILE A 211 -8.79 -11.77 -8.04
C ILE A 211 -7.30 -11.94 -7.64
N ILE A 212 -7.01 -12.71 -6.60
CA ILE A 212 -5.64 -12.91 -6.13
C ILE A 212 -4.86 -13.84 -7.02
N HIS A 213 -5.51 -14.89 -7.55
CA HIS A 213 -4.91 -15.75 -8.56
C HIS A 213 -4.52 -14.95 -9.81
N GLN A 214 -5.43 -14.11 -10.30
CA GLN A 214 -5.17 -13.21 -11.42
C GLN A 214 -3.99 -12.27 -11.14
N ILE A 215 -3.89 -11.77 -9.91
CA ILE A 215 -2.79 -10.90 -9.50
C ILE A 215 -1.42 -11.54 -9.65
N SER A 216 -1.26 -12.79 -9.23
CA SER A 216 0.06 -13.41 -9.18
C SER A 216 0.49 -13.99 -10.51
N GLU A 217 -0.45 -14.58 -11.24
CA GLU A 217 -0.14 -15.26 -12.49
C GLU A 217 -0.18 -14.31 -13.70
N THR A 218 -0.88 -13.18 -13.58
CA THR A 218 -1.21 -12.35 -14.73
C THR A 218 -0.74 -10.91 -14.56
N VAL A 219 -1.18 -10.24 -13.48
CA VAL A 219 -0.92 -8.80 -13.28
C VAL A 219 0.57 -8.52 -13.09
N TYR A 220 1.26 -9.35 -12.31
CA TYR A 220 2.65 -9.06 -12.00
C TYR A 220 3.64 -9.30 -13.12
N PRO A 221 3.61 -10.45 -13.84
CA PRO A 221 4.47 -10.62 -15.00
C PRO A 221 4.33 -9.43 -15.96
N MET A 222 3.10 -8.95 -16.15
CA MET A 222 2.83 -7.74 -16.94
C MET A 222 3.43 -6.46 -16.32
N TYR A 223 3.31 -6.28 -15.00
CA TYR A 223 3.92 -5.16 -14.31
C TYR A 223 5.45 -5.13 -14.47
N LYS A 224 6.16 -6.24 -14.20
CA LYS A 224 7.63 -6.25 -14.28
C LYS A 224 8.15 -6.10 -15.68
N VAL A 225 7.54 -6.78 -16.64
CA VAL A 225 8.04 -6.78 -18.01
C VAL A 225 7.76 -5.45 -18.69
N PHE A 226 6.58 -4.87 -18.47
CA PHE A 226 6.12 -3.74 -19.27
C PHE A 226 5.94 -2.44 -18.47
N ILE A 227 5.38 -2.48 -17.24
CA ILE A 227 5.02 -1.27 -16.51
C ILE A 227 6.23 -0.67 -15.77
N GLU A 228 6.92 -1.45 -14.95
CA GLU A 228 8.02 -0.99 -14.09
C GLU A 228 9.15 -0.28 -14.87
N PRO A 229 9.64 -0.81 -16.02
CA PRO A 229 10.65 -0.13 -16.82
C PRO A 229 10.16 1.23 -17.33
N ASP A 230 8.90 1.33 -17.74
CA ASP A 230 8.31 2.58 -18.25
C ASP A 230 8.19 3.64 -17.16
N LEU A 231 7.81 3.25 -15.93
CA LEU A 231 7.73 4.16 -14.77
C LEU A 231 9.09 4.76 -14.40
N ALA A 232 10.19 4.03 -14.64
CA ALA A 232 11.53 4.53 -14.38
C ALA A 232 11.88 5.74 -15.28
N THR A 233 11.20 5.87 -16.43
CA THR A 233 11.40 6.96 -17.39
C THR A 233 10.69 8.28 -17.02
N ALA A 234 9.89 8.29 -15.95
CA ALA A 234 9.14 9.46 -15.53
C ALA A 234 10.04 10.65 -15.14
N HIS A 235 9.60 11.86 -15.49
CA HIS A 235 10.24 13.10 -15.05
C HIS A 235 9.92 13.40 -13.58
N ILE A 236 8.69 13.11 -13.15
CA ILE A 236 8.21 13.31 -11.79
C ILE A 236 7.72 11.96 -11.25
N LYS A 237 8.27 11.51 -10.13
CA LYS A 237 7.89 10.26 -9.46
C LYS A 237 7.13 10.58 -8.20
N VAL A 238 5.89 10.12 -8.09
CA VAL A 238 4.98 10.41 -6.99
C VAL A 238 4.69 9.13 -6.21
N VAL A 239 4.86 9.19 -4.90
CA VAL A 239 4.58 8.09 -3.97
C VAL A 239 3.28 8.35 -3.23
N ASN A 240 2.33 7.45 -3.41
CA ASN A 240 1.02 7.45 -2.77
C ASN A 240 0.95 6.44 -1.62
N LYS A 241 1.36 6.89 -0.43
CA LYS A 241 1.31 6.10 0.82
C LYS A 241 -0.09 5.90 1.40
N PHE A 242 -1.16 6.14 0.63
CA PHE A 242 -2.52 5.89 1.11
C PHE A 242 -2.65 4.45 1.59
N ASN A 243 -3.09 4.29 2.83
CA ASN A 243 -3.29 2.98 3.44
C ASN A 243 -4.71 2.47 3.11
N PRO A 244 -4.85 1.36 2.37
CA PRO A 244 -6.16 0.81 2.01
C PRO A 244 -6.98 0.33 3.20
N PHE A 245 -6.35 0.08 4.36
CA PHE A 245 -7.00 -0.46 5.54
C PHE A 245 -7.73 0.61 6.38
N LEU A 246 -7.45 1.90 6.16
CA LEU A 246 -8.10 3.00 6.89
C LEU A 246 -9.63 3.03 6.75
N GLY A 247 -10.18 2.38 5.71
CA GLY A 247 -11.63 2.27 5.48
C GLY A 247 -12.30 1.01 6.06
N PHE A 248 -11.56 0.08 6.67
CA PHE A 248 -12.15 -1.17 7.17
C PHE A 248 -12.92 -0.93 8.47
N GLN A 249 -14.21 -1.24 8.43
CA GLN A 249 -15.18 -0.88 9.46
C GLN A 249 -15.12 -1.77 10.73
N SER A 250 -14.22 -2.75 10.82
CA SER A 250 -14.11 -3.61 12.01
C SER A 250 -12.70 -4.18 12.21
N PRO A 251 -11.79 -3.50 12.92
CA PRO A 251 -10.52 -4.09 13.32
C PRO A 251 -10.74 -5.25 14.30
N THR A 252 -9.78 -6.19 14.37
CA THR A 252 -9.74 -7.15 15.48
C THR A 252 -8.88 -6.58 16.61
N TYR A 253 -9.41 -6.55 17.83
CA TYR A 253 -8.69 -6.24 19.05
C TYR A 253 -8.11 -7.52 19.64
N ILE A 254 -6.83 -7.47 20.01
CA ILE A 254 -6.08 -8.63 20.46
C ILE A 254 -5.34 -8.28 21.75
N LEU A 255 -5.54 -9.07 22.80
CA LEU A 255 -4.70 -9.08 24.00
C LEU A 255 -3.86 -10.35 23.99
N THR A 256 -2.57 -10.22 24.29
CA THR A 256 -1.65 -11.36 24.38
C THR A 256 -0.95 -11.33 25.74
N SER A 257 -0.83 -12.47 26.42
CA SER A 257 -0.10 -12.60 27.68
C SER A 257 0.72 -13.89 27.69
N SER A 258 1.84 -13.88 28.41
CA SER A 258 2.64 -15.07 28.72
C SER A 258 2.22 -15.77 30.02
N ARG A 259 1.24 -15.22 30.75
CA ARG A 259 0.75 -15.82 31.99
C ARG A 259 0.07 -17.16 31.68
N HIS A 260 0.33 -18.14 32.54
CA HIS A 260 -0.31 -19.44 32.43
C HIS A 260 -1.78 -19.36 32.84
N VAL A 261 -2.66 -19.87 31.98
CA VAL A 261 -4.11 -20.01 32.21
C VAL A 261 -4.51 -21.43 31.81
N THR A 262 -5.35 -22.06 32.61
CA THR A 262 -5.89 -23.41 32.38
C THR A 262 -7.08 -23.40 31.43
N GLU A 263 -7.38 -24.53 30.80
CA GLU A 263 -8.54 -24.62 29.90
C GLU A 263 -9.85 -24.42 30.68
N GLU A 264 -9.92 -24.88 31.93
CA GLU A 264 -11.08 -24.73 32.82
C GLU A 264 -11.39 -23.26 33.14
N GLU A 265 -10.35 -22.44 33.39
CA GLU A 265 -10.51 -21.00 33.62
C GLU A 265 -11.04 -20.27 32.38
N ILE A 266 -10.58 -20.65 31.19
CA ILE A 266 -11.06 -20.10 29.92
C ILE A 266 -12.53 -20.43 29.70
N LYS A 267 -12.91 -21.70 29.94
CA LYS A 267 -14.30 -22.15 29.83
C LYS A 267 -15.21 -21.39 30.80
N ALA A 268 -14.77 -21.19 32.04
CA ALA A 268 -15.50 -20.39 33.03
C ALA A 268 -15.64 -18.92 32.63
N ALA A 269 -14.63 -18.33 31.98
CA ALA A 269 -14.64 -16.92 31.57
C ALA A 269 -15.55 -16.64 30.36
N ILE A 270 -15.57 -17.54 29.38
CA ILE A 270 -16.40 -17.43 28.15
C ILE A 270 -17.86 -17.77 28.47
N GLY A 271 -18.12 -18.81 29.27
CA GLY A 271 -19.46 -19.23 29.67
C GLY A 271 -19.78 -20.68 29.30
N SER A 272 -21.05 -21.07 29.37
CA SER A 272 -21.49 -22.47 29.26
C SER A 272 -21.66 -22.99 27.82
N LYS A 273 -21.59 -22.12 26.81
CA LYS A 273 -21.71 -22.51 25.39
C LYS A 273 -20.53 -21.97 24.60
N PHE A 274 -19.67 -22.87 24.15
CA PHE A 274 -18.49 -22.55 23.36
C PHE A 274 -18.14 -23.74 22.46
N THR A 275 -17.35 -23.48 21.43
CA THR A 275 -16.75 -24.53 20.60
C THR A 275 -15.27 -24.65 20.89
N GLU A 276 -14.76 -25.88 20.89
CA GLU A 276 -13.35 -26.19 21.07
C GLU A 276 -12.75 -26.72 19.77
N ALA A 277 -11.56 -26.27 19.43
CA ALA A 277 -10.77 -26.83 18.35
C ALA A 277 -9.30 -26.86 18.71
N THR A 278 -8.59 -27.86 18.18
CA THR A 278 -7.13 -27.83 18.10
C THR A 278 -6.76 -27.51 16.67
N GLU A 279 -5.85 -26.55 16.47
CA GLU A 279 -5.38 -26.17 15.14
C GLU A 279 -3.85 -26.05 15.12
N ASP A 280 -3.24 -26.62 14.09
CA ASP A 280 -1.84 -26.37 13.77
C ASP A 280 -1.78 -25.38 12.59
N THR A 281 -1.07 -24.28 12.82
CA THR A 281 -0.95 -23.18 11.86
C THR A 281 0.51 -22.95 11.49
N TYR A 282 0.75 -22.78 10.21
CA TYR A 282 2.06 -22.43 9.65
C TYR A 282 1.94 -21.08 8.96
N ASP A 283 2.56 -20.06 9.53
CA ASP A 283 2.55 -18.70 9.01
C ASP A 283 3.89 -18.39 8.35
N ILE A 284 3.87 -18.17 7.03
CA ILE A 284 5.02 -17.68 6.27
C ILE A 284 4.88 -16.15 6.20
N TYR A 285 5.83 -15.44 6.81
CA TYR A 285 5.90 -13.99 6.74
C TYR A 285 6.81 -13.59 5.58
N LEU A 286 6.23 -12.85 4.65
CA LEU A 286 6.86 -12.39 3.42
C LEU A 286 7.16 -10.90 3.54
N LEU A 287 8.44 -10.56 3.42
CA LEU A 287 8.93 -9.19 3.36
C LEU A 287 8.62 -8.59 1.99
N PRO A 288 7.94 -7.44 1.90
CA PRO A 288 7.72 -6.76 0.63
C PRO A 288 9.03 -6.31 -0.05
N PRO A 289 9.07 -6.26 -1.40
CA PRO A 289 10.26 -5.83 -2.13
C PRO A 289 10.64 -4.38 -1.79
N GLY A 290 11.90 -4.17 -1.43
CA GLY A 290 12.46 -2.85 -1.09
C GLY A 290 12.18 -2.39 0.34
N GLU A 291 11.51 -3.20 1.15
CA GLU A 291 11.43 -3.02 2.60
C GLU A 291 12.62 -3.70 3.28
N ASP A 292 12.97 -3.22 4.46
CA ASP A 292 14.08 -3.76 5.25
C ASP A 292 13.58 -4.69 6.37
N LEU A 293 14.29 -5.79 6.61
CA LEU A 293 13.87 -6.84 7.56
C LEU A 293 13.70 -6.35 9.00
N GLU A 294 14.47 -5.36 9.44
CA GLU A 294 14.47 -4.86 10.82
C GLU A 294 13.42 -3.78 11.04
N THR A 295 13.05 -3.05 9.98
CA THR A 295 12.13 -1.91 10.06
C THR A 295 10.74 -2.18 9.47
N CYS A 296 10.55 -3.28 8.75
CA CYS A 296 9.28 -3.63 8.14
C CYS A 296 8.21 -3.92 9.21
N GLN A 297 7.07 -3.23 9.10
CA GLN A 297 5.90 -3.45 9.95
C GLN A 297 4.72 -4.06 9.19
N SER A 298 4.80 -4.14 7.86
CA SER A 298 3.70 -4.55 6.98
C SER A 298 4.07 -5.82 6.21
N TYR A 299 4.28 -6.91 6.94
CA TYR A 299 4.53 -8.22 6.34
C TYR A 299 3.27 -8.75 5.64
N LEU A 300 3.45 -9.38 4.49
CA LEU A 300 2.42 -10.20 3.90
C LEU A 300 2.46 -11.60 4.53
N ARG A 301 1.37 -12.05 5.15
CA ARG A 301 1.33 -13.34 5.83
C ARG A 301 0.57 -14.37 5.02
N MET A 302 1.24 -15.45 4.63
CA MET A 302 0.59 -16.63 4.04
C MET A 302 0.45 -17.71 5.12
N ARG A 303 -0.79 -18.02 5.49
CA ARG A 303 -1.13 -19.01 6.52
C ARG A 303 -1.52 -20.32 5.86
N ASN A 304 -0.97 -21.43 6.32
CA ASN A 304 -1.49 -22.78 6.06
C ASN A 304 -2.16 -23.31 7.33
N ARG A 305 -3.40 -23.75 7.19
CA ARG A 305 -4.16 -24.48 8.20
C ARG A 305 -4.75 -25.73 7.55
N ASP A 306 -4.35 -26.90 8.02
CA ASP A 306 -4.85 -28.20 7.55
C ASP A 306 -4.81 -28.38 6.01
N GLY A 307 -3.77 -27.85 5.36
CA GLY A 307 -3.56 -27.93 3.91
C GLY A 307 -4.26 -26.83 3.11
N ARG A 308 -5.07 -25.98 3.74
CA ARG A 308 -5.67 -24.79 3.12
C ARG A 308 -4.77 -23.59 3.35
N TYR A 309 -4.43 -22.90 2.27
CA TYR A 309 -3.61 -21.71 2.33
C TYR A 309 -4.50 -20.48 2.25
N SER A 310 -4.24 -19.50 3.11
CA SER A 310 -4.90 -18.22 3.07
C SER A 310 -3.86 -17.10 3.10
N LEU A 311 -4.02 -16.10 2.24
CA LEU A 311 -3.21 -14.90 2.24
C LEU A 311 -3.86 -13.83 3.11
N ILE A 312 -3.10 -13.29 4.05
CA ILE A 312 -3.56 -12.32 5.02
C ILE A 312 -2.78 -11.03 4.83
N PHE A 313 -3.50 -9.97 4.50
CA PHE A 313 -3.00 -8.62 4.58
C PHE A 313 -3.45 -8.02 5.90
N GLU A 314 -2.50 -7.59 6.71
CA GLU A 314 -2.78 -6.96 7.99
C GLU A 314 -1.82 -5.82 8.26
N GLU A 315 -2.30 -4.83 8.99
CA GLU A 315 -1.47 -3.81 9.59
C GLU A 315 -1.69 -3.86 11.09
N LEU A 316 -0.61 -3.74 11.86
CA LEU A 316 -0.68 -3.85 13.31
C LEU A 316 -0.43 -2.49 13.90
N VAL A 317 -1.37 -2.07 14.75
CA VAL A 317 -1.25 -0.86 15.55
C VAL A 317 -1.37 -1.26 17.00
N THR A 318 -0.49 -0.75 17.85
CA THR A 318 -0.57 -0.98 19.29
C THR A 318 -1.22 0.22 19.96
N ASP A 319 -2.12 -0.06 20.90
CA ASP A 319 -2.74 0.95 21.75
C ASP A 319 -2.81 0.44 23.18
N GLU A 320 -1.96 1.00 24.04
CA GLU A 320 -1.71 0.52 25.41
C GLU A 320 -1.37 -0.98 25.40
N ASP A 321 -2.24 -1.80 25.97
CA ASP A 321 -2.10 -3.26 26.06
C ASP A 321 -2.65 -4.01 24.85
N PHE A 322 -3.39 -3.32 23.97
CA PHE A 322 -4.06 -3.92 22.83
C PHE A 322 -3.20 -3.88 21.58
N ILE A 323 -3.28 -4.96 20.82
CA ILE A 323 -2.90 -5.01 19.41
C ILE A 323 -4.19 -4.88 18.60
N ILE A 324 -4.26 -3.85 17.77
CA ILE A 324 -5.35 -3.57 16.84
C ILE A 324 -4.90 -4.03 15.46
N SER A 325 -5.65 -4.98 14.89
CA SER A 325 -5.34 -5.63 13.61
C SER A 325 -6.51 -5.48 12.63
N PRO A 326 -6.57 -4.41 11.83
CA PRO A 326 -7.32 -4.39 10.59
C PRO A 326 -6.69 -5.40 9.63
N ARG A 327 -7.48 -6.36 9.15
CA ARG A 327 -6.98 -7.42 8.29
C ARG A 327 -8.01 -7.93 7.31
N ILE A 328 -7.49 -8.51 6.24
CA ILE A 328 -8.26 -9.15 5.20
C ILE A 328 -7.59 -10.46 4.85
N THR A 329 -8.39 -11.51 4.79
CA THR A 329 -7.94 -12.88 4.56
C THR A 329 -8.63 -13.41 3.33
N PHE A 330 -7.87 -14.15 2.52
CA PHE A 330 -8.37 -14.75 1.29
C PHE A 330 -7.82 -16.15 1.13
N ASP A 331 -8.63 -17.09 0.67
CA ASP A 331 -8.14 -18.43 0.38
C ASP A 331 -7.36 -18.45 -0.95
N VAL A 332 -6.23 -19.14 -0.96
CA VAL A 332 -5.27 -19.08 -2.07
C VAL A 332 -4.67 -20.45 -2.37
N SER A 333 -4.19 -20.59 -3.61
CA SER A 333 -3.40 -21.75 -4.04
C SER A 333 -1.95 -21.64 -3.55
N VAL A 334 -1.30 -22.79 -3.31
CA VAL A 334 0.14 -22.87 -2.99
C VAL A 334 1.02 -22.22 -4.05
N ARG A 335 0.58 -22.25 -5.31
CA ARG A 335 1.32 -21.66 -6.45
C ARG A 335 1.56 -20.16 -6.28
N LEU A 336 0.68 -19.48 -5.53
CA LEU A 336 0.80 -18.06 -5.24
C LEU A 336 2.14 -17.72 -4.57
N LEU A 337 2.66 -18.58 -3.71
CA LEU A 337 3.94 -18.34 -3.04
C LEU A 337 5.08 -18.16 -4.06
N GLY A 338 5.12 -18.98 -5.11
CA GLY A 338 6.10 -18.84 -6.19
C GLY A 338 5.95 -17.52 -6.94
N GLY A 339 4.70 -17.08 -7.19
CA GLY A 339 4.40 -15.77 -7.74
C GLY A 339 4.89 -14.63 -6.84
N LEU A 340 4.64 -14.70 -5.53
CA LEU A 340 5.11 -13.73 -4.51
C LEU A 340 6.63 -13.68 -4.41
N MET A 341 7.33 -14.81 -4.51
CA MET A 341 8.80 -14.82 -4.58
C MET A 341 9.30 -14.16 -5.86
N ALA A 342 8.65 -14.44 -7.00
CA ALA A 342 8.92 -13.73 -8.24
C ALA A 342 8.61 -12.23 -8.13
N LEU A 343 7.64 -11.83 -7.27
CA LEU A 343 7.35 -10.42 -6.89
C LEU A 343 8.53 -9.69 -6.25
N GLY A 344 9.58 -10.42 -5.86
CA GLY A 344 10.67 -9.91 -5.05
C GLY A 344 10.31 -9.86 -3.56
N TYR A 345 9.26 -10.56 -3.13
CA TYR A 345 9.08 -10.77 -1.71
C TYR A 345 10.11 -11.77 -1.24
N GLU A 346 10.61 -11.57 -0.03
CA GLU A 346 11.57 -12.46 0.59
C GLU A 346 10.89 -13.19 1.76
N MET A 347 11.19 -14.47 1.96
CA MET A 347 10.72 -15.17 3.15
C MET A 347 11.49 -14.68 4.38
N ALA A 348 10.87 -13.82 5.18
CA ALA A 348 11.48 -13.28 6.39
C ALA A 348 11.56 -14.35 7.49
N THR A 349 10.43 -15.02 7.78
CA THR A 349 10.40 -16.09 8.76
C THR A 349 9.18 -17.01 8.58
N ILE A 350 9.33 -18.25 9.02
CA ILE A 350 8.23 -19.21 9.10
C ILE A 350 7.96 -19.45 10.59
N MET A 351 6.71 -19.21 10.99
CA MET A 351 6.23 -19.44 12.35
C MET A 351 5.32 -20.67 12.36
N LYS A 352 5.54 -21.57 13.32
CA LYS A 352 4.70 -22.75 13.50
C LYS A 352 4.08 -22.68 14.88
N ARG A 353 2.76 -22.83 14.91
CA ARG A 353 1.97 -22.61 16.12
C ARG A 353 0.90 -23.66 16.25
N SER A 354 0.91 -24.34 17.39
CA SER A 354 -0.15 -25.26 17.80
C SER A 354 -1.05 -24.54 18.80
N SER A 355 -2.35 -24.49 18.52
CA SER A 355 -3.30 -23.66 19.27
C SER A 355 -4.47 -24.49 19.77
N ARG A 356 -4.82 -24.30 21.04
CA ARG A 356 -6.13 -24.71 21.59
C ARG A 356 -7.05 -23.51 21.54
N VAL A 357 -8.14 -23.60 20.77
CA VAL A 357 -9.04 -22.48 20.47
C VAL A 357 -10.39 -22.70 21.14
N PHE A 358 -10.85 -21.67 21.84
CA PHE A 358 -12.14 -21.59 22.49
C PHE A 358 -12.90 -20.42 21.88
N CYS A 359 -13.99 -20.71 21.19
CA CYS A 359 -14.82 -19.70 20.53
C CYS A 359 -16.19 -19.64 21.19
N ASP A 360 -16.66 -18.44 21.52
CA ASP A 360 -18.01 -18.23 22.05
C ASP A 360 -19.09 -18.60 21.01
N GLU A 361 -20.32 -18.93 21.45
CA GLU A 361 -21.47 -19.24 20.58
C GLU A 361 -21.77 -18.12 19.58
N THR A 362 -21.49 -16.86 19.95
CA THR A 362 -21.71 -15.70 19.07
C THR A 362 -20.55 -15.43 18.11
N GLU A 363 -19.46 -16.20 18.19
CA GLU A 363 -18.19 -16.02 17.46
C GLU A 363 -17.56 -14.62 17.60
N LYS A 364 -17.99 -13.84 18.60
CA LYS A 364 -17.50 -12.47 18.84
C LYS A 364 -16.16 -12.45 19.56
N ILE A 365 -15.89 -13.47 20.37
CA ILE A 365 -14.68 -13.63 21.17
C ILE A 365 -14.07 -14.99 20.89
N VAL A 366 -12.75 -14.97 20.69
CA VAL A 366 -11.93 -16.17 20.52
C VAL A 366 -10.77 -16.09 21.51
N VAL A 367 -10.66 -17.08 22.38
CA VAL A 367 -9.50 -17.23 23.29
C VAL A 367 -8.66 -18.40 22.78
N LYS A 368 -7.35 -18.20 22.69
CA LYS A 368 -6.40 -19.20 22.23
C LYS A 368 -5.28 -19.41 23.23
N ILE A 369 -4.91 -20.67 23.46
CA ILE A 369 -3.64 -21.03 24.08
C ILE A 369 -2.70 -21.44 22.96
N ASP A 370 -1.76 -20.57 22.65
CA ASP A 370 -0.84 -20.69 21.52
C ASP A 370 0.52 -21.17 22.01
N LYS A 371 0.98 -22.33 21.52
CA LYS A 371 2.35 -22.80 21.70
C LYS A 371 3.16 -22.51 20.44
N LEU A 372 4.15 -21.63 20.55
CA LEU A 372 5.08 -21.31 19.46
C LEU A 372 6.25 -22.29 19.48
N GLU A 373 6.52 -22.96 18.36
CA GLU A 373 7.56 -24.00 18.30
C GLU A 373 8.98 -23.41 18.38
N GLN A 374 9.18 -22.24 17.78
CA GLN A 374 10.46 -21.52 17.73
C GLN A 374 10.96 -21.10 19.12
N VAL A 375 10.01 -20.75 19.98
CA VAL A 375 10.27 -20.13 21.29
C VAL A 375 10.04 -21.12 22.45
N GLN A 376 9.31 -22.22 22.17
CA GLN A 376 8.85 -23.19 23.17
C GLN A 376 8.09 -22.57 24.36
N ARG A 377 7.50 -21.38 24.16
CA ARG A 377 6.64 -20.70 25.14
C ARG A 377 5.17 -20.83 24.76
N LYS A 378 4.32 -20.79 25.79
CA LYS A 378 2.87 -20.72 25.66
C LYS A 378 2.43 -19.28 25.89
N TYR A 379 1.52 -18.82 25.05
CA TYR A 379 0.88 -17.53 25.16
C TYR A 379 -0.63 -17.72 25.19
N VAL A 380 -1.31 -16.88 25.94
CA VAL A 380 -2.77 -16.77 25.90
C VAL A 380 -3.11 -15.55 25.07
N GLN A 381 -3.96 -15.73 24.06
CA GLN A 381 -4.41 -14.67 23.17
C GLN A 381 -5.93 -14.55 23.19
N ILE A 382 -6.45 -13.35 23.43
CA ILE A 382 -7.88 -13.06 23.38
C ILE A 382 -8.10 -12.16 22.18
N GLN A 383 -8.99 -12.55 21.27
CA GLN A 383 -9.33 -11.80 20.07
C GLN A 383 -10.82 -11.48 20.03
N GLY A 384 -11.19 -10.30 19.51
CA GLY A 384 -12.58 -9.94 19.29
C GLY A 384 -12.78 -8.67 18.48
N LYS A 385 -14.02 -8.42 18.05
CA LYS A 385 -14.38 -7.20 17.31
C LYS A 385 -14.76 -6.03 18.22
N ASP A 386 -15.04 -6.30 19.49
CA ASP A 386 -15.36 -5.29 20.50
C ASP A 386 -14.25 -5.26 21.55
N ARG A 387 -13.59 -4.10 21.68
CA ARG A 387 -12.50 -3.89 22.62
C ARG A 387 -12.93 -4.12 24.07
N SER A 388 -14.14 -3.71 24.43
CA SER A 388 -14.64 -3.78 25.81
C SER A 388 -14.83 -5.24 26.23
N LEU A 389 -15.44 -6.05 25.36
CA LEU A 389 -15.61 -7.47 25.61
C LEU A 389 -14.28 -8.21 25.73
N VAL A 390 -13.29 -7.87 24.90
CA VAL A 390 -11.93 -8.43 24.99
C VAL A 390 -11.28 -8.07 26.33
N ALA A 391 -11.41 -6.82 26.78
CA ALA A 391 -10.91 -6.37 28.09
C ALA A 391 -11.57 -7.15 29.25
N ASP A 392 -12.90 -7.30 29.22
CA ASP A 392 -13.66 -7.98 30.27
C ASP A 392 -13.22 -9.45 30.43
N ILE A 393 -12.98 -10.16 29.32
CA ILE A 393 -12.46 -11.53 29.36
C ILE A 393 -11.03 -11.54 29.90
N GLY A 394 -10.19 -10.59 29.49
CA GLY A 394 -8.84 -10.43 30.03
C GLY A 394 -8.83 -10.26 31.55
N LYS A 395 -9.79 -9.47 32.08
CA LYS A 395 -9.99 -9.27 33.51
C LYS A 395 -10.48 -10.53 34.23
N LYS A 396 -11.46 -11.24 33.67
CA LYS A 396 -11.95 -12.52 34.22
C LYS A 396 -10.85 -13.58 34.32
N LEU A 397 -9.92 -13.58 33.37
CA LEU A 397 -8.76 -14.47 33.36
C LEU A 397 -7.58 -13.95 34.20
N GLY A 398 -7.71 -12.79 34.86
CA GLY A 398 -6.67 -12.22 35.71
C GLY A 398 -5.40 -11.85 34.95
N LEU A 399 -5.51 -11.48 33.67
CA LEU A 399 -4.36 -11.17 32.81
C LEU A 399 -3.88 -9.70 32.92
N GLU A 400 -4.62 -8.85 33.65
CA GLU A 400 -4.28 -7.44 33.84
C GLU A 400 -2.84 -7.25 34.35
N GLY A 401 -2.10 -6.33 33.71
CA GLY A 401 -0.69 -6.04 34.02
C GLY A 401 0.33 -7.05 33.48
N SER A 402 -0.11 -8.09 32.77
CA SER A 402 0.77 -9.10 32.14
C SER A 402 0.70 -9.10 30.61
N TYR A 403 0.08 -8.08 30.01
CA TYR A 403 -0.11 -7.99 28.57
C TYR A 403 1.19 -7.68 27.84
N ILE A 404 1.32 -8.24 26.65
CA ILE A 404 2.45 -8.06 25.74
C ILE A 404 1.90 -7.46 24.46
N PRO A 405 1.99 -6.13 24.28
CA PRO A 405 1.50 -5.44 23.08
C PRO A 405 2.50 -5.57 21.93
N ARG A 406 2.90 -6.81 21.61
CA ARG A 406 3.79 -7.14 20.50
C ARG A 406 3.25 -8.36 19.77
N SER A 407 3.29 -8.31 18.45
CA SER A 407 2.97 -9.44 17.59
C SER A 407 3.93 -10.61 17.81
N TYR A 408 3.53 -11.81 17.42
CA TYR A 408 4.39 -12.98 17.55
C TYR A 408 5.66 -12.89 16.69
N ILE A 409 5.60 -12.25 15.52
CA ILE A 409 6.79 -12.04 14.69
C ILE A 409 7.80 -11.13 15.38
N GLU A 410 7.36 -10.01 15.98
CA GLU A 410 8.24 -9.12 16.74
C GLU A 410 8.86 -9.84 17.93
N GLN A 411 8.09 -10.68 18.64
CA GLN A 411 8.62 -11.47 19.75
C GLN A 411 9.70 -12.45 19.31
N ILE A 412 9.50 -13.15 18.18
CA ILE A 412 10.51 -14.07 17.61
C ILE A 412 11.76 -13.30 17.16
N GLN A 413 11.59 -12.13 16.52
CA GLN A 413 12.72 -11.30 16.11
C GLN A 413 13.54 -10.80 17.30
N LEU A 414 12.87 -10.33 18.36
CA LEU A 414 13.54 -9.90 19.59
C LEU A 414 14.31 -11.04 20.26
N GLU A 415 13.78 -12.25 20.28
CA GLU A 415 14.48 -13.41 20.83
C GLU A 415 15.70 -13.81 20.00
N LYS A 416 15.61 -13.74 18.66
CA LYS A 416 16.78 -13.94 17.79
C LYS A 416 17.87 -12.92 18.07
N LEU A 417 17.51 -11.64 18.13
CA LEU A 417 18.45 -10.56 18.46
C LEU A 417 19.07 -10.76 19.85
N THR A 418 18.28 -11.17 20.84
CA THR A 418 18.78 -11.47 22.19
C THR A 418 19.78 -12.62 22.16
N ALA A 419 19.48 -13.69 21.42
CA ALA A 419 20.38 -14.83 21.27
C ALA A 419 21.70 -14.43 20.56
N GLU A 420 21.64 -13.59 19.54
CA GLU A 420 22.81 -13.05 18.84
C GLU A 420 23.68 -12.19 19.76
N VAL A 421 23.07 -11.29 20.55
CA VAL A 421 23.78 -10.48 21.54
C VAL A 421 24.42 -11.36 22.61
N VAL A 422 23.74 -12.42 23.06
CA VAL A 422 24.30 -13.39 24.01
C VAL A 422 25.45 -14.19 23.40
N ALA A 423 25.44 -14.45 22.09
CA ALA A 423 26.50 -15.14 21.38
C ALA A 423 27.74 -14.26 21.08
N LEU A 424 27.65 -12.93 21.27
CA LEU A 424 28.80 -12.04 21.08
C LEU A 424 29.91 -12.33 22.13
N PRO A 425 31.19 -12.24 21.72
CA PRO A 425 32.32 -12.27 22.65
C PRO A 425 32.18 -11.17 23.74
N GLU A 426 32.60 -11.50 24.97
CA GLU A 426 32.55 -10.61 26.15
C GLU A 426 33.14 -9.20 25.88
N ASP A 427 34.19 -9.12 25.07
CA ASP A 427 34.88 -7.88 24.71
C ASP A 427 34.00 -6.91 23.89
N LEU A 428 33.07 -7.45 23.09
CA LEU A 428 32.11 -6.69 22.29
C LEU A 428 30.86 -6.32 23.11
N LYS A 429 30.41 -7.21 24.00
CA LYS A 429 29.34 -6.93 24.96
C LYS A 429 29.68 -5.74 25.85
N ASN A 430 30.91 -5.72 26.39
CA ASN A 430 31.40 -4.62 27.24
C ASN A 430 31.49 -3.27 26.52
N LYS A 431 31.71 -3.26 25.20
CA LYS A 431 31.69 -2.04 24.38
C LYS A 431 30.28 -1.56 24.05
N LEU A 432 29.31 -2.46 23.98
CA LEU A 432 27.90 -2.14 23.75
C LEU A 432 27.19 -1.67 25.04
N SER A 433 27.65 -2.09 26.22
CA SER A 433 27.06 -1.74 27.52
C SER A 433 27.47 -0.38 28.09
N LEU A 434 27.76 0.63 27.26
CA LEU A 434 27.90 2.01 27.73
C LEU A 434 26.55 2.75 27.60
N GLN A 435 25.96 3.00 28.78
CA GLN A 435 24.68 3.66 29.08
C GLN A 435 23.45 2.75 29.27
N THR A 436 23.55 1.75 30.13
CA THR A 436 22.40 1.28 30.91
C THR A 436 22.63 1.60 32.39
N THR A 437 21.96 2.63 32.89
CA THR A 437 21.74 2.80 34.33
C THR A 437 21.01 1.56 34.85
N THR A 438 21.58 1.00 35.90
CA THR A 438 21.17 -0.19 36.65
C THR A 438 19.65 -0.26 36.91
N VAL A 439 19.05 -1.40 36.56
CA VAL A 439 17.76 -1.86 37.09
C VAL A 439 18.06 -2.82 38.25
N PRO A 440 17.63 -2.56 39.50
CA PRO A 440 17.68 -3.56 40.54
C PRO A 440 16.43 -4.45 40.50
N GLU A 441 16.65 -5.72 40.83
CA GLU A 441 15.61 -6.72 41.13
C GLU A 441 14.62 -6.19 42.19
N SER A 442 13.32 -6.49 41.99
CA SER A 442 12.20 -6.08 42.85
C SER A 442 12.43 -6.45 44.33
N PRO A 443 11.96 -5.62 45.29
CA PRO A 443 10.63 -5.92 45.85
C PRO A 443 9.79 -4.68 46.24
N VAL A 444 8.45 -4.88 46.19
CA VAL A 444 7.38 -4.22 46.96
C VAL A 444 7.62 -2.77 47.45
N SER A 445 6.99 -1.79 46.79
CA SER A 445 5.97 -0.88 47.38
C SER A 445 5.75 0.33 46.47
N SER A 446 4.52 0.83 46.51
CA SER A 446 4.02 2.06 45.90
C SER A 446 5.03 3.20 45.79
N LYS A 447 5.16 3.75 44.57
CA LYS A 447 5.17 5.22 44.34
C LYS A 447 5.10 5.54 42.85
N THR A 448 4.08 6.33 42.54
CA THR A 448 3.82 7.05 41.30
C THR A 448 5.08 7.76 40.80
N TYR A 449 5.48 7.51 39.55
CA TYR A 449 6.40 8.38 38.82
C TYR A 449 5.83 8.69 37.44
N SER A 450 5.21 9.86 37.36
CA SER A 450 4.93 10.57 36.13
C SER A 450 6.25 10.94 35.45
N ARG A 451 6.47 10.50 34.22
CA ARG A 451 7.43 11.15 33.31
C ARG A 451 6.70 11.51 32.02
N SER A 452 6.38 12.80 31.95
CA SER A 452 5.98 13.51 30.74
C SER A 452 7.09 13.44 29.70
N LEU A 453 6.85 12.79 28.57
CA LEU A 453 7.56 13.16 27.34
C LEU A 453 6.77 14.28 26.66
N SER A 454 7.44 15.41 26.49
CA SER A 454 6.94 16.60 25.80
C SER A 454 6.70 16.29 24.32
N TRP A 455 5.44 16.30 23.91
CA TRP A 455 5.05 16.28 22.50
C TRP A 455 5.23 17.69 21.92
N ASN A 456 6.07 17.80 20.90
CA ASN A 456 6.22 19.03 20.12
C ASN A 456 4.97 19.18 19.24
N THR A 457 3.93 19.81 19.80
CA THR A 457 2.64 20.07 19.16
C THR A 457 2.75 21.32 18.30
N SER A 458 2.90 21.13 16.98
CA SER A 458 2.60 22.18 16.00
C SER A 458 1.38 21.76 15.18
N ARG A 459 0.21 22.08 15.77
CA ARG A 459 -1.06 22.49 15.16
C ARG A 459 -1.59 21.69 13.96
N PHE A 460 -2.49 20.75 14.23
CA PHE A 460 -3.71 20.56 13.43
C PHE A 460 -4.91 21.02 14.27
N VAL A 461 -5.55 22.10 13.85
CA VAL A 461 -6.88 22.50 14.32
C VAL A 461 -7.84 22.09 13.21
N ILE A 462 -8.61 21.02 13.44
CA ILE A 462 -9.77 20.68 12.60
C ILE A 462 -11.00 21.21 13.36
N LEU A 463 -11.52 22.36 12.92
CA LEU A 463 -12.84 22.83 13.31
C LEU A 463 -13.89 21.97 12.60
N PHE A 464 -14.63 21.17 13.36
CA PHE A 464 -15.89 20.58 12.92
C PHE A 464 -16.97 21.66 12.90
N PHE A 465 -17.50 21.99 11.72
CA PHE A 465 -18.83 22.59 11.58
C PHE A 465 -19.70 21.63 10.76
N PHE A 466 -20.46 20.79 11.46
CA PHE A 466 -21.64 20.14 10.88
C PHE A 466 -22.76 21.19 10.85
N ARG A 467 -23.18 21.60 9.66
CA ARG A 467 -24.47 22.26 9.46
C ARG A 467 -25.35 21.36 8.59
N SER A 468 -26.29 20.71 9.24
CA SER A 468 -27.36 19.92 8.63
C SER A 468 -28.28 20.83 7.79
N PRO A 469 -28.66 20.46 6.55
CA PRO A 469 -29.77 21.11 5.87
C PRO A 469 -31.08 20.46 6.31
N LYS A 470 -31.89 21.21 7.06
CA LYS A 470 -33.29 20.88 7.31
C LYS A 470 -34.10 21.10 6.04
N HIS A 471 -34.86 20.08 5.65
CA HIS A 471 -36.04 20.20 4.80
C HIS A 471 -37.14 21.03 5.50
N SER A 472 -37.81 21.88 4.72
CA SER A 472 -39.15 22.45 4.93
C SER A 472 -39.58 23.03 3.57
N ILE A 473 -40.43 22.35 2.80
CA ILE A 473 -41.86 22.68 2.67
C ILE A 473 -42.09 24.18 2.37
N HIS A 474 -42.10 24.54 1.09
CA HIS A 474 -43.30 24.90 0.33
C HIS A 474 -43.01 24.93 -1.16
#